data_AF-A0A927PH56-F1
#
_entry.id   AF-A0A927PH56-F1
#
_cell.length_a   1.000
_cell.length_b   1.000
_cell.length_c   1.000
_cell.angle_alpha   90.00
_cell.angle_beta   90.00
_cell.angle_gamma   90.00
#
_symmetry.space_group_name_H-M   'P 1'
#
loop_
_entity.id
_entity.type
_entity.pdbx_description
1 polymer ?
#
loop_
_entity_poly.entity_id
_entity_poly.type
_entity_poly.pdbx_seq_one_letter_code
_entity_poly.pdbx_strand_id
1 'polypeptide(L)'
;MNEMFRDRFIGLLSEPLQVTNKEIQRAYEDFLAEVEILNQGETDYQVVFRTMSLARVEFRSLQSQILYEQGKKCRKKSLFRESYCCCRL
;
A
#
# COMPACT_ATOMS: atom_id res chain seq x y z
N MET A 1 -14.00 -22.10 20.69
CA MET A 1 -15.09 -21.18 21.07
C MET A 1 -16.21 -22.04 21.63
N ASN A 2 -16.62 -21.86 22.88
CA ASN A 2 -17.59 -22.76 23.54
C ASN A 2 -18.97 -22.60 22.88
N GLU A 3 -19.71 -23.69 22.66
CA GLU A 3 -21.02 -23.67 21.97
C GLU A 3 -22.00 -22.70 22.65
N MET A 4 -22.00 -22.68 23.99
CA MET A 4 -22.79 -21.75 24.79
C MET A 4 -22.50 -20.27 24.49
N PHE A 5 -21.24 -19.90 24.20
CA PHE A 5 -20.90 -18.53 23.83
C PHE A 5 -21.35 -18.19 22.41
N ARG A 6 -21.33 -19.17 21.51
CA ARG A 6 -21.78 -18.99 20.12
C ARG A 6 -23.29 -18.76 20.06
N ASP A 7 -24.06 -19.56 20.81
CA ASP A 7 -25.52 -19.45 20.81
C ASP A 7 -26.01 -18.16 21.45
N ARG A 8 -25.35 -17.72 22.54
CA ARG A 8 -25.63 -16.42 23.16
C ARG A 8 -25.27 -15.26 22.23
N PHE A 9 -24.16 -15.34 21.51
CA PHE A 9 -23.76 -14.31 20.55
C PHE A 9 -24.74 -14.22 19.38
N ILE A 10 -25.16 -15.35 18.80
CA ILE A 10 -26.15 -15.40 17.73
C ILE A 10 -27.51 -14.90 18.21
N GLY A 11 -27.93 -15.24 19.43
CA GLY A 11 -29.15 -14.73 20.05
C GLY A 11 -29.16 -13.21 20.17
N LEU A 12 -28.07 -12.62 20.66
CA LEU A 12 -27.90 -11.16 20.77
C LEU A 12 -27.91 -10.46 19.41
N LEU A 13 -27.44 -11.12 18.35
CA LEU A 13 -27.49 -10.59 16.97
C LEU A 13 -28.86 -10.76 16.30
N SER A 14 -29.67 -11.72 16.77
CA SER A 14 -30.98 -12.05 16.20
C SER A 14 -32.12 -11.28 16.88
N GLU A 15 -31.90 -10.81 18.10
CA GLU A 15 -32.84 -9.89 18.75
C GLU A 15 -32.78 -8.53 18.05
N PRO A 16 -33.94 -7.92 17.70
CA PRO A 16 -33.99 -6.56 17.22
C PRO A 16 -33.55 -5.66 18.38
N LEU A 17 -32.26 -5.39 18.45
CA LEU A 17 -31.70 -4.40 19.34
C LEU A 17 -32.43 -3.09 19.04
N GLN A 18 -33.22 -2.61 20.00
CA GLN A 18 -33.81 -1.28 19.99
C GLN A 18 -32.67 -0.27 20.19
N VAL A 19 -31.77 -0.20 19.21
CA VAL A 19 -30.64 0.72 19.21
C VAL A 19 -31.22 2.09 18.97
N THR A 20 -31.01 2.99 19.92
CA THR A 20 -31.42 4.38 19.77
C THR A 20 -30.55 5.04 18.69
N ASN A 21 -31.10 6.02 17.97
CA ASN A 21 -30.31 6.78 16.99
C ASN A 21 -29.03 7.38 17.59
N LYS A 22 -29.03 7.67 18.90
CA LYS A 22 -27.85 8.14 19.65
C LYS A 22 -26.76 7.09 19.76
N GLU A 23 -27.12 5.83 20.00
CA GLU A 23 -26.16 4.73 20.08
C GLU A 23 -25.58 4.38 18.71
N ILE A 24 -26.40 4.43 17.65
CA ILE A 24 -25.92 4.27 16.27
C ILE A 24 -24.94 5.38 15.91
N GLN A 25 -25.29 6.63 16.23
CA GLN A 25 -24.42 7.78 15.96
C GLN A 25 -23.10 7.68 16.71
N ARG A 26 -23.14 7.31 17.99
CA ARG A 26 -21.93 7.12 18.80
C ARG A 26 -21.04 6.01 18.25
N ALA A 27 -21.61 4.87 17.88
CA ALA A 27 -20.87 3.77 17.26
C ALA A 27 -20.24 4.15 15.90
N TYR A 28 -20.92 5.00 15.13
CA TYR A 28 -20.40 5.52 13.88
C TYR A 28 -19.23 6.50 14.09
N GLU A 29 -19.35 7.40 15.07
CA GLU A 29 -18.27 8.32 15.47
C GLU A 29 -17.04 7.56 15.98
N ASP A 30 -17.24 6.53 16.82
CA ASP A 30 -16.17 5.66 17.32
C ASP A 30 -15.49 4.88 16.18
N PHE A 31 -16.28 4.37 15.22
CA PHE A 31 -15.73 3.71 14.02
C PHE A 31 -14.89 4.65 13.16
N LEU A 32 -15.34 5.89 12.94
CA LEU A 32 -14.58 6.88 12.19
C LEU A 32 -13.26 7.24 12.88
N ALA A 33 -13.26 7.37 14.21
CA ALA A 33 -12.05 7.63 14.98
C ALA A 33 -11.03 6.49 14.83
N GLU A 34 -11.46 5.23 14.90
CA GLU A 34 -10.59 4.07 14.68
C GLU A 34 -10.04 4.01 13.25
N VAL A 35 -10.88 4.29 12.24
CA VAL A 35 -10.43 4.37 10.84
C VAL A 35 -9.41 5.49 10.65
N GLU A 36 -9.61 6.64 11.28
CA GLU A 36 -8.68 7.76 11.23
C GLU A 36 -7.34 7.41 11.89
N ILE A 37 -7.35 6.78 13.05
CA ILE A 37 -6.14 6.31 13.75
C ILE A 37 -5.38 5.27 12.91
N LEU A 38 -6.09 4.30 12.31
CA LEU A 38 -5.49 3.30 11.43
C LEU A 38 -4.88 3.92 10.17
N ASN A 39 -5.50 4.99 9.64
CA ASN A 39 -5.02 5.70 8.46
C ASN A 39 -3.94 6.75 8.78
N GLN A 40 -3.82 7.21 10.04
CA GLN A 40 -2.75 8.12 10.48
C GLN A 40 -1.35 7.48 10.45
N GLY A 41 -1.25 6.16 10.26
CA GLY A 41 0.01 5.45 9.98
C GLY A 41 0.60 5.69 8.58
N GLU A 42 0.05 6.63 7.80
CA GLU A 42 0.45 6.93 6.41
C GLU A 42 1.89 7.42 6.22
N THR A 43 2.61 7.73 7.29
CA THR A 43 4.03 8.09 7.22
C THR A 43 4.89 6.98 6.64
N ASP A 44 4.47 5.70 6.72
CA ASP A 44 5.22 4.59 6.13
C ASP A 44 4.81 4.25 4.70
N TYR A 45 3.56 4.46 4.26
CA TYR A 45 3.20 4.09 2.89
C TYR A 45 3.93 4.95 1.86
N GLN A 46 3.96 6.27 2.04
CA GLN A 46 4.68 7.15 1.13
C GLN A 46 6.19 6.93 1.15
N VAL A 47 6.76 6.66 2.33
CA VAL A 47 8.19 6.37 2.50
C VAL A 47 8.55 5.02 1.87
N VAL A 48 7.75 3.98 2.09
CA VAL A 48 7.90 2.66 1.47
C VAL A 48 7.76 2.78 -0.04
N PHE A 49 6.74 3.47 -0.54
CA PHE A 49 6.53 3.68 -1.97
C PHE A 49 7.70 4.42 -2.64
N ARG A 50 8.20 5.50 -2.01
CA ARG A 50 9.39 6.23 -2.49
C ARG A 50 10.64 5.35 -2.48
N THR A 51 10.86 4.59 -1.42
CA THR A 51 12.00 3.68 -1.27
C THR A 51 11.97 2.57 -2.34
N MET A 52 10.81 1.94 -2.54
CA MET A 52 10.61 0.91 -3.57
C MET A 52 10.79 1.48 -4.98
N SER A 53 10.31 2.70 -5.23
CA SER A 53 10.46 3.37 -6.53
C SER A 53 11.92 3.69 -6.83
N LEU A 54 12.68 4.18 -5.84
CA LEU A 54 14.11 4.45 -5.97
C LEU A 54 14.89 3.16 -6.24
N ALA A 55 14.65 2.10 -5.46
CA ALA A 55 15.29 0.80 -5.66
C ALA A 55 15.05 0.25 -7.08
N ARG A 56 13.84 0.40 -7.64
CA ARG A 56 13.52 -0.03 -9.01
C ARG A 56 14.35 0.73 -10.05
N VAL A 57 14.57 2.03 -9.87
CA VAL A 57 15.41 2.84 -10.76
C VAL A 57 16.87 2.40 -10.70
N GLU A 58 17.40 2.19 -9.50
CA GLU A 58 18.77 1.71 -9.29
C GLU A 58 18.99 0.34 -9.94
N PHE A 59 18.08 -0.62 -9.77
CA PHE A 59 18.18 -1.92 -10.43
C PHE A 59 18.13 -1.82 -11.96
N ARG A 60 17.35 -0.90 -12.52
CA ARG A 60 17.35 -0.65 -13.98
C ARG A 60 18.68 -0.08 -14.46
N SER A 61 19.27 0.83 -13.69
CA SER A 61 20.59 1.41 -13.96
C SER A 61 21.68 0.32 -13.93
N LEU A 62 21.72 -0.48 -12.86
CA LEU A 62 22.66 -1.58 -12.70
C LEU A 62 22.50 -2.63 -13.81
N GLN A 63 21.26 -3.00 -14.15
CA GLN A 63 21.00 -3.90 -15.27
C GLN A 63 21.54 -3.33 -16.59
N SER A 64 21.41 -2.02 -16.82
CA SER A 64 21.97 -1.37 -18.00
C SER A 64 23.49 -1.40 -18.00
N GLN A 65 24.13 -1.15 -16.86
CA GLN A 65 25.59 -1.21 -16.69
C GLN A 65 26.13 -2.61 -16.94
N ILE A 66 25.53 -3.63 -16.31
CA ILE A 66 25.91 -5.04 -16.51
C ILE A 66 25.80 -5.45 -17.98
N LEU A 67 24.76 -5.02 -18.69
CA LEU A 67 24.61 -5.32 -20.12
C LEU A 67 25.69 -4.64 -20.96
N TYR A 68 26.04 -3.39 -20.64
CA TYR A 68 27.10 -2.65 -21.31
C TYR A 68 28.46 -3.33 -21.12
N GLU A 69 28.80 -3.71 -19.89
CA GLU A 69 30.06 -4.40 -19.55
C GLU A 69 30.17 -5.78 -20.19
N GLN A 70 29.05 -6.48 -20.40
CA GLN A 70 29.00 -7.76 -21.12
C GLN A 70 29.09 -7.63 -22.66
N GLY A 71 29.37 -6.45 -23.20
CA GLY A 71 29.45 -6.21 -24.64
C GLY A 71 28.11 -6.28 -25.37
N LYS A 72 26.99 -6.39 -24.64
CA LYS A 72 25.64 -6.30 -25.21
C LYS A 72 25.32 -4.82 -25.43
N LYS A 73 25.58 -4.32 -26.64
CA LYS A 73 25.25 -2.94 -27.05
C LYS A 73 23.86 -2.53 -26.56
N CYS A 74 23.76 -1.35 -25.93
CA CYS A 74 22.51 -0.78 -25.45
C CYS A 74 21.42 -0.85 -26.53
N ARG A 75 20.40 -1.70 -26.33
CA ARG A 75 19.19 -1.66 -27.17
C ARG A 75 18.50 -0.34 -26.85
N LYS A 76 18.45 0.59 -27.81
CA LYS A 76 17.70 1.85 -27.72
C LYS A 76 16.25 1.52 -27.32
N LYS A 77 15.93 1.60 -26.04
CA LYS A 77 14.55 1.60 -25.59
C LYS A 77 14.06 3.02 -25.80
N SER A 78 13.02 3.16 -26.62
CA SER A 78 12.25 4.39 -26.81
C SER A 78 11.61 4.78 -25.49
N LEU A 79 12.39 5.37 -24.59
CA LEU A 79 11.89 6.06 -23.43
C LEU A 79 12.04 7.55 -23.68
N PHE A 80 10.90 8.20 -23.52
CA PHE A 80 10.61 9.59 -23.73
C PHE A 80 11.49 10.47 -22.83
N ARG A 81 12.68 10.85 -23.31
CA ARG A 81 13.34 12.16 -23.15
C ARG A 81 14.75 12.08 -23.69
N GLU A 82 15.10 13.11 -24.47
CA GLU A 82 16.45 13.39 -24.92
C GLU A 82 17.38 13.58 -23.72
N SER A 83 18.14 12.55 -23.38
CA SER A 83 19.37 12.72 -22.61
C SER A 83 20.45 11.84 -23.23
N TYR A 84 21.14 12.47 -24.18
CA TYR A 84 22.51 12.24 -24.64
C TYR A 84 23.15 10.93 -24.15
N CYS A 85 23.10 9.92 -25.01
CA CYS A 85 23.96 8.75 -24.93
C CYS A 85 25.41 9.23 -25.18
N CYS A 86 26.11 9.61 -24.12
CA CYS A 86 27.48 10.10 -24.18
C CYS A 86 28.43 8.89 -24.23
N CYS A 87 28.52 8.24 -25.39
CA CYS A 87 29.70 7.45 -25.74
C CYS A 87 30.71 8.43 -26.35
N ARG A 88 31.61 8.99 -25.55
CA ARG A 88 32.86 9.56 -26.10
C ARG A 88 33.83 8.40 -26.34
N LEU A 89 34.36 8.39 -27.56
CA LEU A 89 35.41 7.52 -28.08
C LEU A 89 36.64 7.50 -27.17
#